data_AF-A0A817Q0A7-F1
#
_entry.id   AF-A0A817Q0A7-F1
#
_cell.length_a   1.000
_cell.length_b   1.000
_cell.length_c   1.000
_cell.angle_alpha   90.00
_cell.angle_beta   90.00
_cell.angle_gamma   90.00
#
_symmetry.space_group_name_H-M   'P 1'
#
loop_
_entity.id
_entity.type
_entity.pdbx_description
1 polymer ?
#
loop_
_entity_poly.entity_id
_entity_poly.type
_entity_poly.pdbx_seq_one_letter_code
_entity_poly.pdbx_strand_id
1 'polypeptide(L)'
;MNTDSTHRKRRMSPTTSSNKLASNVKWIKPRYLANQRERDRTHSVNSAFVELRHLIPTEPADRKLSKIETLRLAVSYINHLHCVLSLPNVTQNHCAFIKMRNNENDLGDNSEQHLCTFCVNHSSLSN
;
A
#
# COMPACT_ATOMS: atom_id res chain seq x y z
N MET A 1 -20.27 -4.10 -50.47
CA MET A 1 -19.92 -4.97 -49.32
C MET A 1 -18.95 -6.01 -49.85
N ASN A 2 -17.65 -5.77 -49.74
CA ASN A 2 -16.63 -6.65 -50.31
C ASN A 2 -16.06 -7.52 -49.19
N THR A 3 -16.24 -8.83 -49.30
CA THR A 3 -15.70 -9.85 -48.39
C THR A 3 -14.34 -10.30 -48.91
N ASP A 4 -13.25 -9.78 -48.34
CA ASP A 4 -11.89 -10.19 -48.67
C ASP A 4 -11.45 -11.39 -47.81
N SER A 5 -11.29 -12.54 -48.46
CA SER A 5 -10.57 -13.69 -47.92
C SER A 5 -9.09 -13.54 -48.28
N THR A 6 -8.25 -13.21 -47.31
CA THR A 6 -6.79 -13.31 -47.47
C THR A 6 -6.16 -14.37 -46.57
N HIS A 7 -5.84 -15.47 -47.23
CA HIS A 7 -5.11 -16.63 -46.77
C HIS A 7 -3.65 -16.25 -46.43
N ARG A 8 -3.30 -16.05 -45.15
CA ARG A 8 -1.89 -15.84 -44.72
C ARG A 8 -1.22 -17.16 -44.36
N LYS A 9 -0.40 -17.64 -45.29
CA LYS A 9 0.49 -18.81 -45.21
C LYS A 9 1.30 -18.81 -43.90
N ARG A 10 1.13 -19.86 -43.07
CA ARG A 10 2.07 -20.21 -42.00
C ARG A 10 3.37 -20.70 -42.63
N ARG A 11 4.41 -19.86 -42.64
CA ARG A 11 5.75 -20.24 -43.11
C ARG A 11 6.50 -20.92 -41.97
N MET A 12 6.81 -22.20 -42.16
CA MET A 12 7.69 -22.98 -41.27
C MET A 12 9.12 -22.42 -41.26
N SER A 13 9.79 -22.68 -40.14
CA SER A 13 11.02 -22.14 -39.57
C SER A 13 12.28 -22.19 -40.46
N PRO A 14 13.26 -21.29 -40.26
CA PRO A 14 14.64 -21.55 -40.62
C PRO A 14 15.36 -22.29 -39.48
N THR A 15 15.96 -23.40 -39.86
CA THR A 15 16.97 -24.19 -39.17
C THR A 15 18.23 -23.37 -38.82
N THR A 16 19.05 -23.92 -37.91
CA THR A 16 20.43 -23.52 -37.53
C THR A 16 20.63 -22.30 -36.61
N SER A 17 20.69 -22.54 -35.29
CA SER A 17 21.67 -21.91 -34.36
C SER A 17 21.53 -22.49 -32.94
N SER A 18 22.11 -23.68 -32.72
CA SER A 18 22.21 -24.30 -31.38
C SER A 18 22.95 -23.42 -30.35
N ASN A 19 23.64 -22.36 -30.78
CA ASN A 19 24.41 -21.46 -29.92
C ASN A 19 23.64 -20.26 -29.33
N LYS A 20 22.39 -19.98 -29.74
CA LYS A 20 21.61 -18.85 -29.18
C LYS A 20 20.90 -19.19 -27.86
N LEU A 21 20.60 -20.47 -27.60
CA LEU A 21 19.95 -20.88 -26.36
C LEU A 21 20.93 -20.92 -25.19
N ALA A 22 22.15 -21.41 -25.43
CA ALA A 22 23.21 -21.50 -24.41
C ALA A 22 23.68 -20.12 -23.90
N SER A 23 23.80 -19.13 -24.81
CA SER A 23 24.14 -17.76 -24.42
C SER A 23 22.99 -17.08 -23.65
N ASN A 24 21.73 -17.40 -23.96
CA ASN A 24 20.56 -16.87 -23.27
C ASN A 24 20.41 -17.50 -21.86
N VAL A 25 20.67 -18.80 -21.71
CA VAL A 25 20.63 -19.52 -20.41
C VAL A 25 21.63 -18.93 -19.40
N LYS A 26 22.80 -18.47 -19.87
CA LYS A 26 23.82 -17.83 -19.02
C LYS A 26 23.33 -16.55 -18.33
N TRP A 27 22.45 -15.79 -18.99
CA TRP A 27 21.85 -14.55 -18.44
C TRP A 27 20.50 -14.78 -17.74
N ILE A 28 19.80 -15.87 -18.07
CA ILE A 28 18.53 -16.23 -17.43
C ILE A 28 18.72 -16.63 -15.97
N LYS A 29 19.79 -17.36 -15.62
CA LYS A 29 20.06 -17.78 -14.22
C LYS A 29 20.28 -16.59 -13.27
N PRO A 30 21.17 -15.62 -13.56
CA PRO A 30 21.34 -14.43 -12.70
C PRO A 30 20.08 -13.57 -12.62
N ARG A 31 19.35 -13.40 -13.73
CA ARG A 31 18.09 -12.64 -13.75
C ARG A 31 17.00 -13.32 -12.92
N TYR A 32 16.87 -14.64 -13.01
CA TYR A 32 15.94 -15.40 -12.19
C TYR A 32 16.27 -15.25 -10.69
N LEU A 33 17.53 -15.39 -10.30
CA LEU A 33 17.96 -15.21 -8.91
C LEU A 33 17.76 -13.78 -8.42
N ALA A 34 18.02 -12.77 -9.26
CA ALA A 34 17.73 -11.37 -8.93
C ALA A 34 16.22 -11.14 -8.71
N ASN A 35 15.38 -11.65 -9.61
CA ASN A 35 13.93 -11.56 -9.48
C ASN A 35 13.43 -12.30 -8.24
N GLN A 36 14.01 -13.46 -7.91
CA GLN A 36 13.67 -14.19 -6.69
C GLN A 36 13.98 -13.35 -5.45
N ARG A 37 15.19 -12.78 -5.36
CA ARG A 37 15.56 -11.90 -4.24
C ARG A 37 14.62 -10.70 -4.10
N GLU A 38 14.22 -10.09 -5.21
CA GLU A 38 13.29 -8.95 -5.17
C GLU A 38 11.88 -9.35 -4.71
N ARG A 39 11.42 -10.56 -5.10
CA ARG A 39 10.18 -11.13 -4.56
C ARG A 39 10.27 -11.35 -3.06
N ASP A 40 11.36 -11.92 -2.58
CA ASP A 40 11.57 -12.19 -1.14
C ASP A 40 11.64 -10.88 -0.35
N ARG A 41 12.35 -9.86 -0.87
CA ARG A 41 12.39 -8.51 -0.30
C ARG A 41 10.99 -7.89 -0.22
N THR A 42 10.23 -7.96 -1.31
CA THR A 42 8.86 -7.44 -1.36
C THR A 42 7.92 -8.20 -0.43
N HIS A 43 8.09 -9.52 -0.29
CA HIS A 43 7.33 -10.34 0.64
C HIS A 43 7.59 -9.90 2.09
N SER A 44 8.86 -9.71 2.48
CA SER A 44 9.23 -9.19 3.80
C SER A 44 8.56 -7.85 4.11
N VAL A 45 8.58 -6.89 3.17
CA VAL A 45 7.90 -5.60 3.33
C VAL A 45 6.39 -5.76 3.47
N ASN A 46 5.77 -6.63 2.66
CA ASN A 46 4.33 -6.85 2.73
C ASN A 46 3.91 -7.51 4.04
N SER A 47 4.71 -8.42 4.59
CA SER A 47 4.47 -9.02 5.91
C SER A 47 4.51 -7.98 7.03
N ALA A 48 5.49 -7.07 7.02
CA ALA A 48 5.54 -5.94 7.96
C ALA A 48 4.32 -5.00 7.81
N PHE A 49 3.85 -4.77 6.59
CA PHE A 49 2.61 -4.01 6.35
C PHE A 49 1.37 -4.71 6.91
N VAL A 50 1.32 -6.04 6.90
CA VAL A 50 0.22 -6.80 7.49
C VAL A 50 0.27 -6.68 9.02
N GLU A 51 1.44 -6.83 9.63
CA GLU A 51 1.63 -6.63 11.07
C GLU A 51 1.21 -5.21 11.50
N LEU A 52 1.64 -4.18 10.78
CA LEU A 52 1.25 -2.80 11.04
C LEU A 52 -0.27 -2.60 10.99
N ARG A 53 -0.98 -3.25 10.04
CA ARG A 53 -2.46 -3.16 9.96
C ARG A 53 -3.13 -3.71 11.22
N HIS A 54 -2.64 -4.82 11.77
CA HIS A 54 -3.22 -5.41 12.97
C HIS A 54 -3.06 -4.55 14.22
N LEU A 55 -2.07 -3.65 14.24
CA LEU A 55 -1.85 -2.72 15.34
C LEU A 55 -2.72 -1.45 15.24
N ILE A 56 -3.36 -1.21 14.09
CA ILE A 56 -4.18 -0.02 13.87
C ILE A 56 -5.63 -0.29 14.30
N PRO A 57 -6.18 0.50 15.24
CA PRO A 57 -7.56 0.32 15.67
C PRO A 57 -8.56 0.78 14.58
N THR A 58 -9.41 -0.15 14.14
CA THR A 58 -10.50 0.08 13.18
C THR A 58 -11.81 -0.54 13.63
N GLU A 59 -12.93 0.02 13.17
CA GLU A 59 -14.27 -0.55 13.29
C GLU A 59 -14.80 -0.83 11.86
N PRO A 60 -15.04 -2.09 11.47
CA PRO A 60 -14.75 -3.34 12.20
C PRO A 60 -13.23 -3.64 12.28
N ALA A 61 -12.83 -4.51 13.21
CA ALA A 61 -11.42 -4.83 13.48
C ALA A 61 -10.69 -5.51 12.30
N ASP A 62 -11.43 -6.13 11.37
CA ASP A 62 -10.90 -6.80 10.19
C ASP A 62 -10.94 -5.92 8.92
N ARG A 63 -11.18 -4.61 9.07
CA ARG A 63 -11.21 -3.67 7.94
C ARG A 63 -9.91 -3.77 7.13
N LYS A 64 -10.05 -4.08 5.85
CA LYS A 64 -8.93 -4.13 4.89
C LYS A 64 -8.46 -2.73 4.52
N LEU A 65 -7.37 -2.29 5.15
CA LEU A 65 -6.72 -1.00 4.85
C LEU A 65 -5.78 -1.11 3.64
N SER A 66 -5.85 -0.13 2.72
CA SER A 66 -4.84 0.05 1.68
C SER A 66 -3.48 0.43 2.27
N LYS A 67 -2.40 0.35 1.48
CA LYS A 67 -1.05 0.71 1.97
C LYS A 67 -0.99 2.17 2.44
N ILE A 68 -1.60 3.09 1.69
CA ILE A 68 -1.63 4.50 2.05
C ILE A 68 -2.48 4.77 3.30
N GLU A 69 -3.66 4.15 3.40
CA GLU A 69 -4.49 4.26 4.61
C GLU A 69 -3.77 3.72 5.84
N THR A 70 -3.08 2.58 5.72
CA THR A 70 -2.29 1.98 6.80
C THR A 70 -1.24 2.95 7.32
N LEU A 71 -0.47 3.59 6.42
CA LEU A 71 0.55 4.56 6.81
C LEU A 71 -0.06 5.80 7.47
N ARG A 72 -1.13 6.35 6.89
CA ARG A 72 -1.81 7.54 7.43
C ARG A 72 -2.42 7.29 8.80
N LEU A 73 -3.11 6.15 8.97
CA LEU A 73 -3.70 5.76 10.25
C LEU A 73 -2.64 5.45 11.31
N ALA A 74 -1.52 4.81 10.94
CA ALA A 74 -0.42 4.55 11.88
C ALA A 74 0.15 5.86 12.45
N VAL A 75 0.43 6.85 11.59
CA VAL A 75 0.89 8.18 12.03
C VAL A 75 -0.16 8.85 12.93
N SER A 76 -1.43 8.81 12.53
CA SER A 76 -2.52 9.37 13.32
C SER A 76 -2.63 8.69 14.69
N TYR A 77 -2.45 7.38 14.76
CA TYR A 77 -2.56 6.60 15.99
C TYR A 77 -1.40 6.85 16.95
N ILE A 78 -0.16 6.96 16.45
CA ILE A 78 0.99 7.37 17.26
C ILE A 78 0.75 8.73 17.92
N ASN A 79 0.29 9.71 17.13
CA ASN A 79 -0.03 11.04 17.65
C ASN A 79 -1.16 10.99 18.70
N HIS A 80 -2.16 10.12 18.50
CA HIS A 80 -3.25 9.94 19.45
C HIS A 80 -2.76 9.42 20.78
N LEU A 81 -1.96 8.36 20.76
CA LEU A 81 -1.35 7.80 21.97
C LEU A 81 -0.48 8.84 22.67
N HIS A 82 0.28 9.65 21.92
CA HIS A 82 1.06 10.74 22.50
C HIS A 82 0.18 11.79 23.20
N CYS A 83 -0.95 12.19 22.60
CA CYS A 83 -1.91 13.11 23.22
C CYS A 83 -2.54 12.51 24.49
N VAL A 84 -2.96 11.24 24.44
CA VAL A 84 -3.55 10.54 25.60
C VAL A 84 -2.57 10.47 26.77
N LEU A 85 -1.30 10.19 26.50
CA LEU A 85 -0.27 10.08 27.53
C LEU A 85 0.18 11.45 28.07
N SER A 86 0.19 12.49 27.24
CA SER A 86 0.70 13.83 27.61
C SER A 86 -0.38 14.74 28.22
N LEU A 87 -1.64 14.55 27.85
CA LEU A 87 -2.78 15.32 28.36
C LEU A 87 -3.91 14.35 28.77
N PRO A 88 -3.86 13.78 29.99
CA PRO A 88 -4.82 12.76 30.44
C PRO A 88 -6.28 13.24 30.45
N ASN A 89 -6.53 14.55 30.34
CA ASN A 89 -7.87 15.16 30.33
C ASN A 89 -8.32 15.67 28.95
N VAL A 90 -7.53 15.45 27.88
CA VAL A 90 -7.81 15.94 26.52
C VAL A 90 -8.00 14.76 25.56
N THR A 91 -8.80 13.78 25.96
CA THR A 91 -9.18 12.64 25.11
C THR A 91 -10.14 13.04 23.97
N GLN A 92 -10.66 14.27 23.98
CA GLN A 92 -11.68 14.73 23.04
C GLN A 92 -11.15 15.52 21.82
N ASN A 93 -9.88 15.94 21.80
CA ASN A 93 -9.39 16.91 20.80
C ASN A 93 -8.23 16.46 19.90
N HIS A 94 -7.91 15.15 19.85
CA HIS A 94 -6.89 14.61 18.94
C HIS A 94 -7.13 15.02 17.47
N CYS A 95 -8.38 14.87 17.00
CA CYS A 95 -8.79 15.31 15.67
C CYS A 95 -8.59 16.82 15.46
N ALA A 96 -8.80 17.64 16.48
CA ALA A 96 -8.60 19.08 16.39
C ALA A 96 -7.11 19.44 16.33
N PHE A 97 -6.27 18.76 17.10
CA PHE A 97 -4.82 18.96 17.09
C PHE A 97 -4.19 18.60 15.73
N ILE A 98 -4.58 17.47 15.14
CA ILE A 98 -4.13 17.10 13.79
C ILE A 98 -4.60 18.11 12.74
N LYS A 99 -5.85 18.59 12.83
CA LYS A 99 -6.36 19.64 11.93
C LYS A 99 -5.54 20.94 12.01
N MET A 100 -5.12 21.35 13.22
CA MET A 100 -4.33 22.57 13.39
C MET A 100 -2.87 22.42 12.94
N ARG A 101 -2.22 21.28 13.21
CA ARG A 101 -0.80 21.07 12.87
C ARG A 101 -0.53 20.97 11.37
N ASN A 102 -1.51 20.54 10.59
CA ASN A 102 -1.36 20.36 9.14
C ASN A 102 -1.58 21.66 8.33
N ASN A 103 -1.97 22.76 8.96
CA ASN A 103 -2.17 24.06 8.29
C ASN A 103 -0.84 24.71 7.81
N GLU A 104 0.33 24.20 8.24
CA GLU A 104 1.64 24.76 7.88
C GLU A 104 2.37 24.00 6.76
N ASN A 105 1.78 22.98 6.14
CA ASN A 105 2.45 22.14 5.14
C ASN A 105 1.66 21.91 3.84
N ASP A 106 0.71 22.78 3.49
CA ASP A 106 -0.17 22.56 2.34
C ASP A 106 0.52 22.84 0.98
N LEU A 107 1.28 21.87 0.49
CA LEU A 107 1.49 21.68 -0.94
C LEU A 107 0.33 20.84 -1.48
N GLY A 108 -0.78 21.54 -1.69
CA GLY A 108 -1.99 21.18 -2.43
C GLY A 108 -2.17 19.71 -2.82
N ASP A 109 -3.01 19.02 -2.06
CA ASP A 109 -3.90 17.98 -2.63
C ASP A 109 -5.26 18.08 -1.94
N ASN A 110 -6.21 18.65 -2.69
CA ASN A 110 -7.54 18.95 -2.22
C ASN A 110 -8.35 17.64 -2.25
N SER A 111 -8.89 17.23 -1.10
CA SER A 111 -9.84 16.10 -0.89
C SER A 111 -9.29 14.70 -0.57
N GLU A 112 -8.62 14.51 0.57
CA GLU A 112 -8.71 13.21 1.27
C GLU A 112 -8.95 13.40 2.76
N GLN A 113 -10.14 12.97 3.20
CA GLN A 113 -10.63 13.03 4.57
C GLN A 113 -9.56 12.53 5.54
N HIS A 114 -9.16 13.36 6.51
CA HIS A 114 -8.34 12.94 7.64
C HIS A 114 -9.06 11.79 8.37
N LEU A 115 -8.60 10.57 8.11
CA LEU A 115 -9.18 9.36 8.65
C LEU A 115 -8.68 9.18 10.11
N CYS A 116 -9.46 9.64 11.10
CA CYS A 116 -9.32 9.20 12.50
C CYS A 116 -10.47 8.21 12.79
N THR A 117 -10.19 6.90 12.80
CA THR A 117 -11.19 5.87 13.11
C THR A 117 -11.31 5.58 14.61
N PHE A 118 -10.39 6.07 15.43
CA PHE A 118 -10.26 5.76 16.86
C PHE A 118 -10.64 6.93 17.79
N CYS A 119 -11.03 8.07 17.21
CA CYS A 119 -11.59 9.18 17.97
C CYS A 119 -13.05 8.85 18.32
N VAL A 120 -13.29 8.31 19.51
CA VAL A 120 -14.66 8.03 19.98
C VAL A 120 -15.40 9.35 20.11
N ASN A 121 -16.52 9.52 19.40
CA ASN A 121 -17.41 10.66 19.58
C ASN A 121 -18.00 10.55 21.00
N HIS A 122 -17.46 11.31 21.96
CA HIS A 122 -17.83 11.22 23.37
C HIS A 122 -19.19 11.91 23.65
N SER A 123 -20.17 11.77 22.75
CA SER A 123 -21.47 12.46 22.80
C SER A 123 -22.64 11.56 23.24
N SER A 124 -22.41 10.32 23.66
CA SER A 124 -23.51 9.39 23.95
C SER A 124 -23.31 8.48 25.18
N LEU A 125 -22.52 8.91 26.16
CA LEU A 125 -22.48 8.27 27.48
C LEU A 125 -22.87 9.28 28.57
N SER A 126 -24.08 9.81 28.45
CA SER A 126 -24.81 10.42 29.57
C SER A 126 -26.22 9.84 29.56
N ASN A 127 -26.44 8.83 30.39
CA ASN A 127 -27.75 8.44 30.92
C ASN A 127 -27.52 7.92 32.33
#